data_AF-A0A6L6H1C3-F1
#
_entry.id   AF-A0A6L6H1C3-F1
#
_cell.length_a   1.000
_cell.length_b   1.000
_cell.length_c   1.000
_cell.angle_alpha   90.00
_cell.angle_beta   90.00
_cell.angle_gamma   90.00
#
_symmetry.space_group_name_H-M   'P 1'
#
loop_
_entity.id
_entity.type
_entity.pdbx_description
1 polymer ?
#
loop_
_entity_poly.entity_id
_entity_poly.type
_entity_poly.pdbx_seq_one_letter_code
_entity_poly.pdbx_strand_id
1 'polypeptide(L)' 'MRKFSFGTRMIYFSLITAISLTFFVLQLYIAMEREGGGAIFLSVLWGIMTLFGVGGIIFTLLTRNRTKK' A
#
# COMPACT_ATOMS: atom_id res chain seq x y z
N MET A 1 9.43 18.63 17.78
CA MET A 1 8.89 17.82 16.66
C MET A 1 7.50 17.33 17.05
N ARG A 2 6.44 17.84 16.40
CA ARG A 2 5.04 17.45 16.71
C ARG A 2 4.91 15.94 16.60
N LYS A 3 4.55 15.27 17.71
CA LYS A 3 4.34 13.82 17.75
C LYS A 3 3.25 13.49 16.72
N PHE A 4 3.64 12.88 15.59
CA PHE A 4 2.68 12.43 14.58
C PHE A 4 1.67 11.51 15.27
N SER A 5 0.42 11.97 15.33
CA SER A 5 -0.67 11.20 15.94
C SER A 5 -0.77 9.85 15.25
N PHE A 6 -1.11 8.85 16.04
CA PHE A 6 -1.38 7.50 15.56
C PHE A 6 -2.37 7.48 14.40
N GLY A 7 -3.39 8.35 14.47
CA GLY A 7 -4.37 8.54 13.40
C GLY A 7 -3.74 9.07 12.11
N THR A 8 -2.81 10.03 12.21
CA THR A 8 -2.11 10.58 11.04
C THR A 8 -1.25 9.54 10.34
N ARG A 9 -0.55 8.67 11.10
CA ARG A 9 0.24 7.57 10.52
C ARG A 9 -0.66 6.57 9.79
N MET A 10 -1.80 6.22 10.39
CA MET A 10 -2.74 5.28 9.81
C MET A 10 -3.36 5.83 8.51
N ILE A 11 -3.73 7.11 8.49
CA ILE A 11 -4.23 7.78 7.27
C ILE A 11 -3.14 7.80 6.18
N TYR A 12 -1.90 8.09 6.54
CA TYR A 12 -0.78 8.13 5.58
C TYR A 12 -0.54 6.78 4.92
N PHE A 13 -0.43 5.71 5.72
CA PHE A 13 -0.28 4.35 5.19
C PHE A 13 -1.52 3.89 4.41
N SER A 14 -2.72 4.24 4.87
CA SER A 14 -3.97 3.90 4.17
C SER A 14 -4.07 4.58 2.81
N LEU A 15 -3.67 5.85 2.69
CA LEU A 15 -3.70 6.60 1.45
C LEU A 15 -2.69 6.01 0.44
N ILE A 16 -1.47 5.73 0.88
CA ILE A 16 -0.43 5.09 0.05
C ILE A 16 -0.90 3.72 -0.42
N THR A 17 -1.54 2.93 0.45
CA THR A 17 -2.05 1.61 0.10
C THR A 17 -3.14 1.70 -0.95
N ALA A 18 -4.13 2.59 -0.76
CA ALA A 18 -5.24 2.75 -1.70
C ALA A 18 -4.76 3.18 -3.08
N ILE A 19 -3.88 4.18 -3.15
CA ILE A 19 -3.29 4.66 -4.41
C ILE A 19 -2.47 3.53 -5.06
N SER A 20 -1.61 2.85 -4.29
CA SER A 20 -0.76 1.79 -4.83
C SER A 20 -1.54 0.59 -5.35
N LEU A 21 -2.59 0.19 -4.63
CA LEU A 21 -3.47 -0.90 -5.03
C LEU A 21 -4.23 -0.55 -6.31
N THR A 22 -4.69 0.70 -6.43
CA THR A 22 -5.40 1.17 -7.63
C THR A 22 -4.51 1.07 -8.87
N PHE A 23 -3.26 1.55 -8.77
CA PHE A 23 -2.29 1.45 -9.86
C PHE A 23 -1.88 0.00 -10.14
N PHE A 24 -1.75 -0.84 -9.11
CA PHE A 24 -1.46 -2.25 -9.28
C PHE A 24 -2.54 -2.98 -10.07
N VAL A 25 -3.82 -2.76 -9.72
CA VAL A 25 -4.96 -3.36 -10.44
C VAL A 25 -5.02 -2.85 -11.88
N LEU A 26 -4.80 -1.55 -12.10
CA LEU A 26 -4.79 -0.97 -13.45
C LEU A 26 -3.67 -1.58 -14.32
N GLN A 27 -2.48 -1.77 -13.74
CA GLN A 27 -1.35 -2.42 -14.43
C GLN A 27 -1.61 -3.90 -14.71
N LEU A 28 -2.27 -4.62 -13.80
CA LEU A 28 -2.69 -6.01 -14.05
C LEU A 28 -3.72 -6.10 -15.18
N TYR A 29 -4.70 -5.18 -15.21
CA TYR A 29 -5.71 -5.12 -16.27
C TYR A 29 -5.05 -4.92 -17.65
N ILE A 30 -4.15 -3.93 -17.75
CA ILE A 30 -3.40 -3.66 -18.99
C ILE A 30 -2.50 -4.86 -19.37
N ALA A 31 -1.87 -5.51 -18.40
CA ALA A 31 -1.01 -6.67 -18.64
C ALA A 31 -1.79 -7.91 -19.14
N MET A 32 -3.05 -8.07 -18.74
CA MET A 32 -3.93 -9.15 -19.22
C MET A 32 -4.49 -8.85 -20.62
N GLU A 33 -4.72 -7.58 -20.96
CA GLU A 33 -5.39 -7.18 -22.19
C GLU A 33 -4.42 -6.97 -23.38
N ARG A 34 -3.11 -6.80 -23.12
CA ARG A 34 -2.08 -6.70 -24.17
C ARG A 34 -1.06 -7.85 -24.10
N GLU A 35 -1.08 -8.70 -25.12
CA GLU A 35 0.06 -9.56 -25.47
C GLU A 35 1.24 -8.66 -25.92
N GLY A 36 2.13 -8.29 -25.00
CA GLY A 36 3.39 -7.61 -25.37
C GLY A 36 3.81 -6.41 -24.52
N GLY A 37 3.73 -6.49 -23.19
CA GLY A 37 4.60 -5.65 -22.35
C GLY A 37 3.95 -4.39 -21.80
N GLY A 38 2.81 -4.50 -21.14
CA GLY A 38 2.59 -3.66 -19.97
C GLY A 38 3.76 -3.92 -19.01
N ALA A 39 4.55 -2.89 -18.68
CA ALA A 39 5.82 -3.01 -17.99
C ALA A 39 5.68 -3.87 -16.71
N ILE A 40 6.04 -5.15 -16.80
CA ILE A 40 5.95 -6.12 -15.70
C ILE A 40 6.65 -5.58 -14.45
N PHE A 41 7.72 -4.82 -14.67
CA PHE A 41 8.44 -4.08 -13.64
C PHE A 41 7.55 -3.09 -12.86
N LEU A 42 6.68 -2.32 -13.53
CA LEU A 42 5.74 -1.43 -12.86
C LEU A 42 4.72 -2.21 -12.03
N SER A 43 4.19 -3.32 -12.54
CA SER A 43 3.27 -4.17 -11.78
C SER A 43 3.92 -4.70 -10.50
N VAL A 44 5.16 -5.19 -10.60
CA VAL A 44 5.91 -5.68 -9.43
C VAL A 44 6.17 -4.55 -8.44
N LEU A 45 6.56 -3.37 -8.91
CA LEU A 45 6.82 -2.20 -8.06
C LEU A 45 5.57 -1.76 -7.28
N TRP A 46 4.42 -1.64 -7.97
CA TRP A 46 3.15 -1.28 -7.34
C TRP A 46 2.63 -2.39 -6.40
N GLY A 47 2.89 -3.66 -6.71
CA GLY A 47 2.58 -4.78 -5.84
C GLY A 47 3.37 -4.72 -4.53
N ILE A 48 4.68 -4.44 -4.60
CA ILE A 48 5.54 -4.25 -3.41
C ILE A 48 5.08 -3.04 -2.60
N MET A 49 4.76 -1.90 -3.23
CA MET A 49 4.23 -0.73 -2.52
C MET A 49 2.91 -1.02 -1.83
N THR A 50 2.03 -1.80 -2.46
CA THR A 50 0.77 -2.24 -1.86
C THR A 50 1.02 -3.12 -0.64
N LEU A 51 1.93 -4.09 -0.74
CA LEU A 51 2.36 -4.95 0.39
C LEU A 51 2.93 -4.13 1.54
N PHE A 52 3.76 -3.13 1.24
CA PHE A 52 4.31 -2.21 2.24
C PHE A 52 3.22 -1.36 2.91
N GLY A 53 2.26 -0.87 2.13
CA GLY A 53 1.12 -0.12 2.63
C GLY A 53 0.25 -0.95 3.57
N VAL A 54 -0.18 -2.14 3.13
CA VAL A 54 -0.98 -3.08 3.94
C VAL A 54 -0.20 -3.50 5.20
N GLY A 55 1.08 -3.82 5.06
CA GLY A 55 1.96 -4.16 6.18
C GLY A 55 2.07 -3.03 7.20
N GLY A 56 2.17 -1.78 6.74
CA GLY A 56 2.16 -0.58 7.59
C GLY A 56 0.85 -0.39 8.35
N ILE A 57 -0.30 -0.64 7.71
CA ILE A 57 -1.62 -0.61 8.35
C ILE A 57 -1.73 -1.70 9.42
N ILE A 58 -1.37 -2.94 9.08
CA ILE A 58 -1.41 -4.10 10.00
C ILE A 58 -0.47 -3.86 11.20
N PHE A 59 0.76 -3.42 10.95
CA PHE A 59 1.74 -3.12 11.99
C PHE A 59 1.27 -2.00 12.91
N THR A 60 0.65 -0.97 12.34
CA THR A 60 0.03 0.12 13.10
C THR A 60 -1.12 -0.45 13.95
N LEU A 61 -2.03 -1.24 13.40
CA LEU A 61 -3.11 -1.87 14.18
C LEU A 61 -2.59 -2.75 15.33
N LEU A 62 -1.57 -3.59 15.08
CA LEU A 62 -0.94 -4.44 16.09
C LEU A 62 -0.28 -3.63 17.20
N THR A 63 0.42 -2.54 16.84
CA THR A 63 1.05 -1.63 17.80
C THR A 63 0.00 -0.96 18.67
N ARG A 64 -1.15 -0.57 18.10
CA ARG A 64 -2.27 0.03 18.85
C ARG A 64 -2.81 -0.90 19.94
N ASN A 65 -2.97 -2.17 19.60
CA ASN A 65 -3.47 -3.18 20.54
C ASN A 65 -2.47 -3.46 21.66
N ARG A 66 -1.16 -3.37 21.40
CA ARG A 66 -0.13 -3.50 22.45
C ARG A 66 -0.04 -2.27 23.36
N THR A 67 -0.29 -1.06 22.85
CA THR A 67 -0.29 0.17 23.65
C THR A 67 -1.57 0.36 24.48
N LYS A 68 -2.65 -0.37 24.17
CA LYS A 68 -3.90 -0.36 24.94
C LYS A 68 -3.94 -1.36 26.12
N LYS A 69 -2.88 -2.15 26.31
CA LYS A 69 -2.72 -3.06 27.45
C LYS A 69 -1.77 -2.42 28.45
#